data_AF-A0A941QG31-F1
#
_entry.id   AF-A0A941QG31-F1
#
_cell.length_a   1.000
_cell.length_b   1.000
_cell.length_c   1.000
_cell.angle_alpha   90.00
_cell.angle_beta   90.00
_cell.angle_gamma   90.00
#
_symmetry.space_group_name_H-M   'P 1'
#
loop_
_entity.id
_entity.type
_entity.pdbx_description
1 polymer ?
#
loop_
_entity_poly.entity_id
_entity_poly.type
_entity_poly.pdbx_seq_one_letter_code
_entity_poly.pdbx_strand_id
1 'polypeptide(L)'
;MILRPDQLSAALSKPLGPLWIVHGNEPLLVLEAADAIRAAARRQGYDERETLVVGQGFKWDSLALAAGNLSLFGGAKLIDLRIPTGKPGRDGGEVLQRYAAALPAQTLTLVTLPELDWQARKTGWFKALTDAGTALELNAPERERLPDWIARRLAVQEQSASPEALAFIADHVEGNLLAAHQEILKLGLLHPKGALSLEQVQDAVLNVARYDIDMLRQAVLDGDPARCARLLEGLRAEGAAPPLVLWALANEARSLATLRAGQDEGQPLPALLKAERVFDERRKQAVTRALARLGSPALRATLLHAARIDRMIKGLVPGDVWDEFLQLSLRLARH
;
A
#
# COMPACT_ATOMS: atom_id res chain seq x y z
N MET A 1 -20.76 -19.28 5.70
CA MET A 1 -21.48 -18.28 4.88
C MET A 1 -20.51 -17.22 4.39
N ILE A 2 -20.62 -16.76 3.13
CA ILE A 2 -19.87 -15.58 2.64
C ILE A 2 -20.80 -14.36 2.75
N LEU A 3 -20.39 -13.37 3.54
CA LEU A 3 -21.11 -12.12 3.77
C LEU A 3 -20.54 -11.03 2.87
N ARG A 4 -21.42 -10.22 2.27
CA ARG A 4 -20.96 -9.06 1.49
C ARG A 4 -20.47 -7.95 2.42
N PRO A 5 -19.42 -7.18 2.06
CA PRO A 5 -18.87 -6.15 2.94
C PRO A 5 -19.88 -5.11 3.43
N ASP A 6 -20.85 -4.73 2.58
CA ASP A 6 -21.92 -3.78 2.92
C ASP A 6 -22.87 -4.28 4.02
N GLN A 7 -22.93 -5.59 4.25
CA GLN A 7 -23.79 -6.22 5.26
C GLN A 7 -23.08 -6.36 6.62
N LEU A 8 -21.78 -6.06 6.71
CA LEU A 8 -20.99 -6.25 7.93
C LEU A 8 -21.58 -5.47 9.10
N SER A 9 -21.88 -4.18 8.92
CA SER A 9 -22.40 -3.33 10.01
C SER A 9 -23.69 -3.90 10.62
N ALA A 10 -24.61 -4.39 9.80
CA ALA A 10 -25.88 -4.98 10.25
C ALA A 10 -25.70 -6.36 10.88
N ALA A 11 -24.64 -7.10 10.51
CA ALA A 11 -24.30 -8.36 11.15
C ALA A 11 -23.67 -8.14 12.53
N LEU A 12 -22.81 -7.13 12.68
CA LEU A 12 -22.13 -6.78 13.93
C LEU A 12 -23.04 -6.16 15.00
N SER A 13 -24.24 -5.71 14.61
CA SER A 13 -25.27 -5.24 15.56
C SER A 13 -26.07 -6.38 16.21
N LYS A 14 -25.90 -7.61 15.73
CA LYS A 14 -26.52 -8.83 16.28
C LYS A 14 -25.49 -9.63 17.09
N PRO A 15 -25.91 -10.63 17.88
CA PRO A 15 -24.97 -11.55 18.53
C PRO A 15 -23.99 -12.16 17.52
N LEU A 16 -22.70 -12.05 17.80
CA LEU A 16 -21.67 -12.51 16.87
C LEU A 16 -21.62 -14.03 16.80
N GLY A 17 -21.43 -14.54 15.57
CA GLY A 17 -21.05 -15.93 15.38
C GLY A 17 -19.67 -16.23 15.97
N PRO A 18 -19.38 -17.49 16.32
CA PRO A 18 -18.15 -17.89 17.00
C PRO A 18 -16.91 -17.83 16.09
N LEU A 19 -17.08 -17.74 14.76
CA LEU A 19 -15.99 -17.75 13.80
C LEU A 19 -16.23 -16.73 12.69
N TRP A 20 -15.25 -15.84 12.51
CA TRP A 20 -15.18 -14.84 11.44
C TRP A 20 -13.90 -15.02 10.64
N ILE A 21 -14.00 -14.92 9.32
CA ILE A 21 -12.87 -14.98 8.40
C ILE A 21 -12.87 -13.69 7.58
N VAL A 22 -11.75 -12.99 7.55
CA VAL A 22 -11.55 -11.82 6.70
C VAL A 22 -10.37 -12.09 5.78
N HIS A 23 -10.59 -11.91 4.47
CA HIS A 23 -9.57 -12.11 3.46
C HIS A 23 -9.81 -11.20 2.27
N GLY A 24 -8.78 -10.95 1.46
CA GLY A 24 -8.94 -10.15 0.25
C GLY A 24 -7.67 -9.44 -0.17
N ASN A 25 -7.72 -8.82 -1.35
CA ASN A 25 -6.57 -8.17 -1.96
C ASN A 25 -6.37 -6.71 -1.54
N GLU A 26 -7.31 -6.15 -0.77
CA GLU A 26 -7.25 -4.77 -0.31
C GLU A 26 -6.99 -4.70 1.20
N PRO A 27 -5.74 -4.41 1.62
CA PRO A 27 -5.35 -4.41 3.03
C PRO A 27 -6.16 -3.45 3.90
N LEU A 28 -6.53 -2.26 3.39
CA LEU A 28 -7.30 -1.29 4.18
C LEU A 28 -8.65 -1.89 4.60
N LEU A 29 -9.38 -2.46 3.64
CA LEU A 29 -10.71 -3.02 3.88
C LEU A 29 -10.64 -4.22 4.83
N VAL A 30 -9.62 -5.07 4.68
CA VAL A 30 -9.35 -6.19 5.60
C VAL A 30 -9.11 -5.70 7.02
N LEU A 31 -8.28 -4.67 7.19
CA LEU A 31 -7.99 -4.07 8.50
C LEU A 31 -9.26 -3.50 9.14
N GLU A 32 -10.02 -2.69 8.41
CA GLU A 32 -11.24 -2.06 8.91
C GLU A 32 -12.30 -3.08 9.30
N ALA A 33 -12.51 -4.13 8.50
CA ALA A 33 -13.46 -5.18 8.83
C ALA A 33 -13.03 -5.94 10.09
N ALA A 34 -11.74 -6.26 10.19
CA ALA A 34 -11.17 -6.92 11.36
C ALA A 34 -11.31 -6.05 12.62
N ASP A 35 -11.08 -4.74 12.52
CA ASP A 35 -11.26 -3.79 13.63
C ASP A 35 -12.73 -3.64 14.02
N ALA A 36 -13.64 -3.60 13.05
CA ALA A 36 -15.07 -3.56 13.32
C ALA A 36 -15.55 -4.82 14.07
N ILE A 37 -15.08 -6.01 13.66
CA ILE A 37 -15.36 -7.27 14.35
C ILE A 37 -14.79 -7.26 15.77
N ARG A 38 -13.53 -6.84 15.94
CA ARG A 38 -12.89 -6.70 17.27
C ARG A 38 -13.69 -5.77 18.19
N ALA A 39 -14.08 -4.61 17.68
CA ALA A 39 -14.86 -3.63 18.44
C ALA A 39 -16.25 -4.18 18.81
N ALA A 40 -16.90 -4.90 17.90
CA ALA A 40 -18.17 -5.56 18.18
C ALA A 40 -18.03 -6.68 19.23
N ALA A 41 -16.98 -7.49 19.14
CA ALA A 41 -16.70 -8.55 20.12
C ALA A 41 -16.53 -7.94 21.51
N ARG A 42 -15.73 -6.88 21.64
CA ARG A 42 -15.56 -6.18 22.92
C ARG A 42 -16.88 -5.65 23.48
N ARG A 43 -17.75 -5.06 22.65
CA ARG A 43 -19.09 -4.61 23.09
C ARG A 43 -20.00 -5.75 23.56
N GLN A 44 -19.74 -6.98 23.13
CA GLN A 44 -20.52 -8.17 23.48
C GLN A 44 -19.86 -9.00 24.59
N GLY A 45 -18.87 -8.45 25.32
CA GLY A 45 -18.27 -9.07 26.49
C GLY A 45 -17.07 -9.99 26.19
N TYR A 46 -16.50 -9.92 24.98
CA TYR A 46 -15.22 -10.56 24.66
C TYR A 46 -14.06 -9.60 25.04
N ASP A 47 -13.76 -9.52 26.33
CA ASP A 47 -12.81 -8.53 26.87
C ASP A 47 -11.34 -8.94 26.73
N GLU A 48 -11.07 -10.25 26.70
CA GLU A 48 -9.74 -10.78 26.49
C GLU A 48 -9.45 -11.00 25.01
N ARG A 49 -8.23 -10.65 24.57
CA ARG A 49 -7.77 -10.89 23.20
C ARG A 49 -6.41 -11.57 23.21
N GLU A 50 -6.33 -12.72 22.57
CA GLU A 50 -5.07 -13.39 22.26
C GLU A 50 -4.81 -13.34 20.76
N THR A 51 -3.61 -12.90 20.37
CA THR A 51 -3.23 -12.76 18.96
C THR A 51 -2.21 -13.83 18.60
N LEU A 52 -2.50 -14.62 17.57
CA LEU A 52 -1.63 -15.68 17.06
C LEU A 52 -1.23 -15.33 15.63
N VAL A 53 0.06 -15.15 15.37
CA VAL A 53 0.57 -14.85 14.02
C VAL A 53 1.33 -16.05 13.50
N VAL A 54 0.81 -16.66 12.43
CA VAL A 54 1.42 -17.81 11.77
C VAL A 54 2.63 -17.34 10.97
N GLY A 55 3.80 -17.90 11.30
CA GLY A 55 5.06 -17.65 10.62
C GLY A 55 5.90 -18.92 10.57
N GLN A 56 7.19 -18.76 10.23
CA GLN A 56 8.13 -19.88 10.26
C GLN A 56 8.25 -20.45 11.68
N GLY A 57 8.07 -21.77 11.82
CA GLY A 57 8.14 -22.44 13.12
C GLY A 57 6.93 -22.25 14.03
N PHE A 58 5.83 -21.67 13.53
CA PHE A 58 4.59 -21.56 14.29
C PHE A 58 4.06 -22.94 14.69
N LYS A 59 3.78 -23.10 15.99
CA LYS A 59 3.24 -24.34 16.56
C LYS A 59 1.73 -24.26 16.60
N TRP A 60 1.05 -25.12 15.84
CA TRP A 60 -0.40 -25.09 15.75
C TRP A 60 -1.13 -25.51 17.03
N ASP A 61 -0.45 -26.22 17.94
CA ASP A 61 -0.98 -26.52 19.28
C ASP A 61 -1.29 -25.23 20.08
N SER A 62 -0.61 -24.12 19.78
CA SER A 62 -0.91 -22.81 20.39
C SER A 62 -2.35 -22.36 20.14
N LEU A 63 -2.98 -22.74 19.03
CA LEU A 63 -4.39 -22.42 18.77
C LEU A 63 -5.32 -23.19 19.73
N ALA A 64 -5.03 -24.47 19.96
CA ALA A 64 -5.80 -25.29 20.89
C ALA A 64 -5.59 -24.83 22.35
N LEU A 65 -4.36 -24.45 22.70
CA LEU A 65 -4.04 -23.87 24.01
C LEU A 65 -4.77 -22.54 24.23
N ALA A 66 -4.74 -21.64 23.24
CA ALA A 66 -5.45 -20.36 23.31
C ALA A 66 -6.97 -20.56 23.47
N ALA A 67 -7.54 -21.59 22.84
CA ALA A 67 -8.95 -21.94 22.91
C ALA A 67 -9.37 -22.66 24.20
N GLY A 68 -8.48 -23.50 24.76
CA GLY A 68 -8.75 -24.26 25.99
C GLY A 68 -8.45 -23.49 27.27
N ASN A 69 -7.64 -22.44 27.19
CA ASN A 69 -7.34 -21.59 28.34
C ASN A 69 -8.50 -20.63 28.58
N LEU A 70 -9.49 -21.09 29.34
CA LEU A 70 -10.58 -20.27 29.85
C LEU A 70 -9.99 -19.13 30.69
N SER A 71 -10.51 -17.92 30.50
CA SER A 71 -10.16 -16.77 31.32
C SER A 71 -10.27 -17.15 32.80
N LEU A 72 -9.23 -16.84 33.58
CA LEU A 72 -9.24 -17.01 35.04
C LEU A 72 -10.36 -16.19 35.72
N PHE A 73 -10.92 -15.23 35.00
CA PHE A 73 -12.00 -14.35 35.44
C PHE A 73 -13.37 -14.72 34.83
N GLY A 74 -13.48 -15.86 34.15
CA GLY A 74 -14.74 -16.35 33.58
C GLY A 74 -15.26 -15.56 32.38
N GLY A 75 -14.42 -14.74 31.75
CA GLY A 75 -14.79 -13.91 30.59
C GLY A 75 -14.73 -14.63 29.25
N ALA A 76 -15.54 -14.17 28.30
CA ALA A 76 -15.46 -14.61 26.90
C ALA A 76 -14.20 -14.02 26.24
N LYS A 77 -13.62 -14.76 25.29
CA LYS A 77 -12.30 -14.44 24.70
C LYS A 77 -12.33 -14.33 23.19
N LEU A 78 -11.55 -13.41 22.66
CA LEU A 78 -11.26 -13.28 21.23
C LEU A 78 -9.89 -13.88 20.89
N ILE A 79 -9.86 -14.84 19.96
CA ILE A 79 -8.63 -15.29 19.30
C ILE A 79 -8.51 -14.59 17.95
N ASP A 80 -7.47 -13.78 17.77
CA ASP A 80 -7.11 -13.12 16.50
C ASP A 80 -5.99 -13.92 15.83
N LEU A 81 -6.37 -14.87 14.98
CA LEU A 81 -5.46 -15.72 14.22
C LEU A 81 -5.13 -15.08 12.88
N ARG A 82 -3.86 -14.79 12.63
CA ARG A 82 -3.37 -14.14 11.41
C ARG A 82 -2.49 -15.11 10.64
N ILE A 83 -2.77 -15.30 9.36
CA ILE A 83 -1.96 -16.16 8.48
C ILE A 83 -1.49 -15.31 7.30
N PRO A 84 -0.40 -14.52 7.46
CA PRO A 84 0.06 -13.57 6.46
C PRO A 84 0.38 -14.18 5.08
N THR A 85 0.77 -15.46 5.05
CA THR A 85 1.08 -16.18 3.82
C THR A 85 -0.17 -16.74 3.11
N GLY A 86 -1.32 -16.72 3.77
CA GLY A 86 -2.55 -17.40 3.33
C GLY A 86 -2.45 -18.94 3.32
N LYS A 87 -1.31 -19.49 3.75
CA LYS A 87 -1.00 -20.92 3.64
C LYS A 87 -0.70 -21.49 5.03
N PRO A 88 -1.64 -22.24 5.65
CA PRO A 88 -1.42 -22.86 6.95
C PRO A 88 -0.51 -24.11 6.90
N GLY A 89 -0.15 -24.57 5.70
CA GLY A 89 0.56 -25.84 5.51
C GLY A 89 -0.37 -27.05 5.75
N ARG A 90 0.21 -28.26 5.74
CA ARG A 90 -0.54 -29.50 5.96
C ARG A 90 -1.08 -29.58 7.39
N ASP A 91 -0.19 -29.51 8.37
CA ASP A 91 -0.53 -29.61 9.79
C ASP A 91 -1.54 -28.54 10.21
N GLY A 92 -1.32 -27.30 9.76
CA GLY A 92 -2.24 -26.21 10.03
C GLY A 92 -3.60 -26.39 9.37
N GLY A 93 -3.64 -26.91 8.14
CA GLY A 93 -4.88 -27.24 7.47
C GLY A 93 -5.69 -28.30 8.23
N GLU A 94 -5.05 -29.34 8.77
CA GLU A 94 -5.70 -30.37 9.58
C GLU A 94 -6.17 -29.83 10.94
N VAL A 95 -5.38 -28.95 11.58
CA VAL A 95 -5.76 -28.29 12.84
C VAL A 95 -6.95 -27.36 12.65
N LEU A 96 -6.96 -26.53 11.60
CA LEU A 96 -8.08 -25.62 11.30
C LEU A 96 -9.38 -26.37 11.01
N GLN A 97 -9.32 -27.52 10.33
CA GLN A 97 -10.50 -28.36 10.09
C GLN A 97 -11.07 -28.91 11.40
N ARG A 98 -10.22 -29.46 12.27
CA ARG A 98 -10.64 -29.94 13.60
C ARG A 98 -11.19 -28.82 14.46
N TYR A 99 -10.56 -27.66 14.42
CA TYR A 99 -11.00 -26.46 15.14
C TYR A 99 -12.39 -26.00 14.68
N ALA A 100 -12.63 -25.93 13.38
CA ALA A 100 -13.92 -25.55 12.81
C ALA A 100 -15.04 -26.55 13.15
N ALA A 101 -14.72 -27.85 13.26
CA ALA A 101 -15.67 -28.89 13.62
C ALA A 101 -16.10 -28.84 15.10
N ALA A 102 -15.30 -28.24 15.98
CA ALA A 102 -15.53 -28.18 17.41
C ALA A 102 -15.13 -26.82 17.98
N LEU A 103 -15.87 -25.77 17.57
CA LEU A 103 -15.59 -24.42 18.03
C LEU A 103 -15.81 -24.29 19.54
N PRO A 104 -14.84 -23.73 20.29
CA PRO A 104 -14.94 -23.58 21.74
C PRO A 104 -16.07 -22.63 22.14
N ALA A 105 -16.81 -23.00 23.19
CA ALA A 105 -17.82 -22.12 23.77
C ALA A 105 -17.17 -20.86 24.36
N GLN A 106 -17.91 -19.74 24.37
CA GLN A 106 -17.46 -18.45 24.92
C GLN A 106 -16.16 -17.92 24.27
N THR A 107 -15.82 -18.39 23.08
CA THR A 107 -14.67 -17.93 22.32
C THR A 107 -15.13 -17.48 20.94
N LEU A 108 -14.73 -16.27 20.56
CA LEU A 108 -14.84 -15.79 19.19
C LEU A 108 -13.47 -15.93 18.52
N THR A 109 -13.44 -16.47 17.32
CA THR A 109 -12.21 -16.55 16.52
C THR A 109 -12.33 -15.66 15.30
N LEU A 110 -11.36 -14.78 15.11
CA LEU A 110 -11.17 -13.97 13.92
C LEU A 110 -9.95 -14.48 13.17
N VAL A 111 -10.15 -15.01 11.97
CA VAL A 111 -9.08 -15.46 11.07
C VAL A 111 -8.82 -14.39 10.01
N THR A 112 -7.61 -13.83 9.97
CA THR A 112 -7.19 -12.84 8.97
C THR A 112 -6.23 -13.47 7.97
N LEU A 113 -6.55 -13.37 6.69
CA LEU A 113 -5.81 -13.94 5.57
C LEU A 113 -5.55 -12.85 4.51
N PRO A 114 -4.49 -12.97 3.70
CA PRO A 114 -4.35 -12.19 2.46
C PRO A 114 -5.39 -12.67 1.42
N GLU A 115 -5.30 -12.14 0.20
CA GLU A 115 -6.03 -12.69 -0.93
C GLU A 115 -5.74 -14.19 -1.11
N LEU A 116 -6.82 -14.96 -1.24
CA LEU A 116 -6.74 -16.38 -1.54
C LEU A 116 -7.05 -16.62 -3.01
N ASP A 117 -6.15 -17.35 -3.67
CA ASP A 117 -6.40 -17.87 -5.00
C ASP A 117 -7.52 -18.93 -4.99
N TRP A 118 -7.99 -19.29 -6.18
CA TRP A 118 -9.06 -20.27 -6.35
C TRP A 118 -8.72 -21.66 -5.80
N GLN A 119 -7.45 -22.07 -5.84
CA GLN A 119 -7.02 -23.37 -5.32
C GLN A 119 -7.08 -23.39 -3.79
N ALA A 120 -6.60 -22.33 -3.15
CA ALA A 120 -6.65 -22.14 -1.71
C ALA A 120 -8.09 -22.14 -1.19
N ARG A 121 -9.03 -21.47 -1.90
CA ARG A 121 -10.46 -21.48 -1.54
C ARG A 121 -11.12 -22.86 -1.64
N LYS A 122 -10.56 -23.77 -2.44
CA LYS A 122 -11.08 -25.14 -2.60
C LYS A 122 -10.55 -26.14 -1.59
N THR A 123 -9.53 -25.76 -0.82
CA THR A 123 -8.94 -26.63 0.20
C THR A 123 -9.95 -26.98 1.30
N GLY A 124 -9.79 -28.16 1.90
CA GLY A 124 -10.69 -28.63 2.95
C GLY A 124 -10.71 -27.72 4.18
N TRP A 125 -9.56 -27.12 4.53
CA TRP A 125 -9.47 -26.22 5.69
C TRP A 125 -10.24 -24.93 5.49
N PHE A 126 -10.16 -24.31 4.31
CA PHE A 126 -10.88 -23.07 4.06
C PHE A 126 -12.38 -23.33 4.03
N LYS A 127 -12.82 -24.41 3.35
CA LYS A 127 -14.22 -24.82 3.33
C LYS A 127 -14.76 -25.07 4.74
N ALA A 128 -14.04 -25.82 5.57
CA ALA A 128 -14.45 -26.08 6.95
C ALA A 128 -14.64 -24.79 7.76
N LEU A 129 -13.73 -23.81 7.63
CA LEU A 129 -13.88 -22.51 8.27
C LEU A 129 -15.10 -21.74 7.73
N THR A 130 -15.30 -21.72 6.42
CA THR A 130 -16.44 -21.00 5.82
C THR A 130 -17.78 -21.68 6.09
N ASP A 131 -17.80 -22.99 6.33
CA ASP A 131 -19.03 -23.72 6.68
C ASP A 131 -19.40 -23.50 8.16
N ALA A 132 -18.40 -23.44 9.04
CA ALA A 132 -18.58 -23.21 10.47
C ALA A 132 -18.74 -21.73 10.86
N GLY A 133 -18.40 -20.78 9.97
CA GLY A 133 -18.32 -19.36 10.29
C GLY A 133 -18.82 -18.41 9.20
N THR A 134 -18.56 -17.12 9.41
CA THR A 134 -18.88 -16.05 8.47
C THR A 134 -17.60 -15.51 7.84
N ALA A 135 -17.49 -15.58 6.52
CA ALA A 135 -16.35 -15.10 5.76
C ALA A 135 -16.68 -13.80 5.02
N LEU A 136 -15.71 -12.89 4.95
CA LEU A 136 -15.76 -11.67 4.17
C LEU A 136 -14.59 -11.66 3.18
N GLU A 137 -14.94 -11.42 1.93
CA GLU A 137 -13.98 -11.14 0.87
C GLU A 137 -13.93 -9.63 0.61
N LEU A 138 -12.75 -9.05 0.81
CA LEU A 138 -12.52 -7.61 0.87
C LEU A 138 -11.51 -7.22 -0.21
N ASN A 139 -12.03 -7.04 -1.41
CA ASN A 139 -11.23 -6.68 -2.57
C ASN A 139 -11.36 -5.20 -2.89
N ALA A 140 -10.33 -4.65 -3.54
CA ALA A 140 -10.35 -3.29 -4.02
C ALA A 140 -11.53 -3.09 -4.99
N PRO A 141 -12.29 -1.98 -4.88
CA PRO A 141 -13.30 -1.65 -5.85
C PRO A 141 -12.65 -1.40 -7.22
N GLU A 142 -13.37 -1.70 -8.29
CA GLU A 142 -12.96 -1.37 -9.66
C GLU A 142 -12.71 0.13 -9.80
N ARG A 143 -11.83 0.53 -10.73
CA ARG A 143 -11.40 1.93 -10.90
C ARG A 143 -12.58 2.87 -11.11
N GLU A 144 -13.57 2.41 -11.86
CA GLU A 144 -14.81 3.13 -12.17
C GLU A 144 -15.67 3.39 -10.92
N ARG A 145 -15.51 2.59 -9.87
CA ARG A 145 -16.25 2.68 -8.60
C ARG A 145 -15.46 3.42 -7.50
N LEU A 146 -14.20 3.79 -7.76
CA LEU A 146 -13.39 4.53 -6.80
C LEU A 146 -14.01 5.90 -6.44
N PRO A 147 -14.52 6.71 -7.39
CA PRO A 147 -15.16 7.98 -7.05
C PRO A 147 -16.33 7.82 -6.07
N ASP A 148 -17.18 6.82 -6.28
CA ASP A 148 -18.30 6.52 -5.39
C ASP A 148 -17.82 6.05 -4.00
N TRP A 149 -16.76 5.28 -3.95
CA TRP A 149 -16.14 4.84 -2.70
C TRP A 149 -15.59 6.04 -1.90
N ILE A 150 -14.92 6.97 -2.58
CA ILE A 150 -14.41 8.22 -1.99
C ILE A 150 -15.57 9.06 -1.48
N ALA A 151 -16.62 9.25 -2.29
CA ALA A 151 -17.80 10.03 -1.94
C ALA A 151 -18.48 9.51 -0.67
N ARG A 152 -18.63 8.18 -0.53
CA ARG A 152 -19.21 7.57 0.68
C ARG A 152 -18.39 7.88 1.93
N ARG A 153 -17.07 7.91 1.83
CA ARG A 153 -16.19 8.22 2.96
C ARG A 153 -16.18 9.71 3.31
N LEU A 154 -16.20 10.60 2.31
CA LEU A 154 -16.42 12.03 2.54
C LEU A 154 -17.76 12.28 3.26
N ALA A 155 -18.81 11.54 2.89
CA ALA A 155 -20.11 11.66 3.54
C ALA A 155 -20.07 11.28 5.03
N VAL A 156 -19.24 10.30 5.42
CA VAL A 156 -19.06 9.93 6.85
C VAL A 156 -18.49 11.08 7.68
N GLN A 157 -17.66 11.94 7.09
CA GLN A 157 -17.14 13.15 7.73
C GLN A 157 -17.97 14.41 7.43
N GLU A 158 -19.22 14.22 6.94
CA GLU A 158 -20.14 15.30 6.59
C GLU A 158 -19.58 16.27 5.54
N GLN A 159 -18.76 15.75 4.62
CA GLN A 159 -18.24 16.48 3.46
C GLN A 159 -18.74 15.87 2.15
N SER A 160 -18.74 16.68 1.09
CA SER A 160 -19.05 16.25 -0.28
C SER A 160 -18.10 16.93 -1.26
N ALA A 161 -17.99 16.40 -2.47
CA ALA A 161 -17.16 16.98 -3.53
C ALA A 161 -17.84 16.78 -4.89
N SER A 162 -17.47 17.61 -5.88
CA SER A 162 -17.98 17.45 -7.25
C SER A 162 -17.48 16.15 -7.88
N PRO A 163 -18.17 15.59 -8.90
CA PRO A 163 -17.69 14.41 -9.62
C PRO A 163 -16.27 14.55 -10.17
N GLU A 164 -15.91 15.76 -10.62
CA GLU A 164 -14.56 16.10 -11.09
C GLU A 164 -13.52 15.99 -9.97
N ALA A 165 -13.81 16.52 -8.78
CA ALA A 165 -12.91 16.44 -7.65
C ALA A 165 -12.76 14.99 -7.12
N LEU A 166 -13.83 14.20 -7.14
CA LEU A 166 -13.78 12.79 -6.79
C LEU A 166 -12.94 11.98 -7.80
N ALA A 167 -13.08 12.27 -9.09
CA ALA A 167 -12.26 11.67 -10.14
C ALA A 167 -10.79 12.06 -9.98
N PHE A 168 -10.51 13.32 -9.65
CA PHE A 168 -9.15 13.80 -9.36
C PHE A 168 -8.49 13.01 -8.22
N ILE A 169 -9.19 12.83 -7.09
CA ILE A 169 -8.67 12.00 -5.98
C ILE A 169 -8.46 10.55 -6.44
N ALA A 170 -9.43 9.96 -7.16
CA ALA A 170 -9.35 8.58 -7.63
C ALA A 170 -8.16 8.33 -8.57
N ASP A 171 -7.89 9.26 -9.48
CA ASP A 171 -6.73 9.20 -10.37
C ASP A 171 -5.41 9.40 -9.62
N HIS A 172 -5.42 10.21 -8.55
CA HIS A 172 -4.22 10.53 -7.77
C HIS A 172 -3.79 9.41 -6.80
N VAL A 173 -4.71 8.56 -6.39
CA VAL A 173 -4.41 7.47 -5.44
C VAL A 173 -4.00 6.19 -6.15
N GLU A 174 -4.16 6.11 -7.47
CA GLU A 174 -3.80 4.98 -8.34
C GLU A 174 -4.24 3.60 -7.80
N GLY A 175 -5.41 3.54 -7.15
CA GLY A 175 -5.95 2.31 -6.55
C GLY A 175 -5.36 1.95 -5.17
N ASN A 176 -4.50 2.78 -4.59
CA ASN A 176 -4.07 2.62 -3.20
C ASN A 176 -5.13 3.21 -2.26
N LEU A 177 -6.05 2.37 -1.78
CA LEU A 177 -7.14 2.84 -0.92
C LEU A 177 -6.67 3.39 0.42
N LEU A 178 -5.54 2.91 0.96
CA LEU A 178 -4.98 3.47 2.19
C LEU A 178 -4.56 4.93 1.99
N ALA A 179 -3.88 5.22 0.89
CA ALA A 179 -3.54 6.59 0.53
C ALA A 179 -4.81 7.43 0.33
N ALA A 180 -5.79 6.91 -0.42
CA ALA A 180 -7.08 7.58 -0.62
C ALA A 180 -7.77 7.90 0.71
N HIS A 181 -7.76 6.95 1.65
CA HIS A 181 -8.35 7.14 2.96
C HIS A 181 -7.62 8.22 3.77
N GLN A 182 -6.29 8.28 3.72
CA GLN A 182 -5.50 9.32 4.39
C GLN A 182 -5.79 10.71 3.80
N GLU A 183 -5.90 10.83 2.49
CA GLU A 183 -6.25 12.07 1.80
C GLU A 183 -7.66 12.55 2.19
N ILE A 184 -8.63 11.63 2.28
CA ILE A 184 -9.98 11.94 2.75
C ILE A 184 -9.96 12.44 4.20
N LEU A 185 -9.25 11.75 5.10
CA LEU A 185 -9.13 12.20 6.49
C LEU A 185 -8.48 13.57 6.60
N LYS A 186 -7.45 13.85 5.79
CA LYS A 186 -6.78 15.15 5.73
C LYS A 186 -7.75 16.27 5.33
N LEU A 187 -8.62 16.04 4.34
CA LEU A 187 -9.67 16.99 3.96
C LEU A 187 -10.62 17.31 5.12
N GLY A 188 -10.95 16.32 5.95
CA GLY A 188 -11.79 16.51 7.15
C GLY A 188 -11.10 17.32 8.26
N LEU A 189 -9.76 17.36 8.27
CA LEU A 189 -8.98 18.15 9.21
C LEU A 189 -8.70 19.58 8.71
N LEU A 190 -8.54 19.75 7.40
CA LEU A 190 -8.19 21.05 6.79
C LEU A 190 -9.40 21.93 6.50
N HIS A 191 -10.57 21.32 6.26
CA HIS A 191 -11.77 22.04 5.83
C HIS A 191 -12.97 21.70 6.70
N PRO A 192 -13.91 22.65 6.89
CA PRO A 192 -15.14 22.38 7.62
C PRO A 192 -16.04 21.37 6.88
N LYS A 193 -17.10 20.95 7.55
CA LYS A 193 -18.18 20.16 6.96
C LYS A 193 -18.84 20.91 5.78
N GLY A 194 -19.32 20.17 4.78
CA GLY A 194 -19.97 20.72 3.59
C GLY A 194 -19.27 20.38 2.28
N ALA A 195 -19.62 21.12 1.23
CA ALA A 195 -19.09 20.90 -0.12
C ALA A 195 -17.66 21.45 -0.25
N LEU A 196 -16.73 20.57 -0.65
CA LEU A 196 -15.35 20.90 -0.98
C LEU A 196 -15.28 21.36 -2.45
N SER A 197 -14.60 22.48 -2.67
CA SER A 197 -14.26 22.94 -4.02
C SER A 197 -13.14 22.09 -4.63
N LEU A 198 -13.04 22.10 -5.96
CA LEU A 198 -11.96 21.40 -6.67
C LEU A 198 -10.59 21.91 -6.24
N GLU A 199 -10.41 23.23 -6.08
CA GLU A 199 -9.15 23.82 -5.61
C GLU A 199 -8.77 23.33 -4.22
N GLN A 200 -9.71 23.29 -3.26
CA GLN A 200 -9.44 22.75 -1.91
C GLN A 200 -9.01 21.29 -1.95
N VAL A 201 -9.65 20.49 -2.81
CA VAL A 201 -9.28 19.09 -3.01
C VAL A 201 -7.88 18.99 -3.63
N GLN A 202 -7.58 19.79 -4.64
CA GLN A 202 -6.27 19.83 -5.28
C GLN A 202 -5.18 20.25 -4.29
N ASP A 203 -5.36 21.34 -3.55
CA ASP A 203 -4.39 21.84 -2.58
C ASP A 203 -4.11 20.84 -1.45
N ALA A 204 -5.13 20.13 -0.99
CA ALA A 204 -4.96 19.09 0.00
C ALA A 204 -4.23 17.87 -0.58
N VAL A 205 -4.67 17.38 -1.74
CA VAL A 205 -4.22 16.11 -2.32
C VAL A 205 -2.85 16.21 -2.98
N LEU A 206 -2.53 17.34 -3.59
CA LEU A 206 -1.21 17.62 -4.21
C LEU A 206 -0.08 17.73 -3.18
N ASN A 207 -0.40 17.88 -1.90
CA ASN A 207 0.56 18.06 -0.82
C ASN A 207 1.08 16.70 -0.33
N VAL A 208 1.73 15.94 -1.22
CA VAL A 208 2.46 14.71 -0.87
C VAL A 208 3.59 14.54 -1.89
N ALA A 209 4.83 14.84 -1.48
CA ALA A 209 6.12 14.73 -2.19
C ALA A 209 6.33 13.59 -3.22
N ARG A 210 5.48 12.56 -3.23
CA ARG A 210 5.46 11.48 -4.23
C ARG A 210 5.17 12.02 -5.64
N TYR A 211 4.22 12.95 -5.80
CA TYR A 211 3.93 13.55 -7.12
C TYR A 211 5.07 14.46 -7.58
N ASP A 212 5.69 15.20 -6.67
CA ASP A 212 6.86 16.02 -6.96
C ASP A 212 8.09 15.20 -7.33
N ILE A 213 8.30 14.03 -6.71
CA ILE A 213 9.39 13.12 -7.08
C ILE A 213 9.19 12.54 -8.47
N ASP A 214 7.99 12.10 -8.83
CA ASP A 214 7.74 11.59 -10.18
C ASP A 214 7.80 12.70 -11.24
N MET A 215 7.35 13.91 -10.89
CA MET A 215 7.57 15.10 -11.72
C MET A 215 9.05 15.44 -11.86
N LEU A 216 9.85 15.29 -10.82
CA LEU A 216 11.30 15.50 -10.84
C LEU A 216 11.98 14.48 -11.76
N ARG A 217 11.61 13.20 -11.65
CA ARG A 217 12.10 12.14 -12.54
C ARG A 217 11.78 12.46 -13.99
N GLN A 218 10.56 12.89 -14.26
CA GLN A 218 10.15 13.26 -15.61
C GLN A 218 10.89 14.51 -16.11
N ALA A 219 11.05 15.55 -15.29
CA ALA A 219 11.78 16.77 -15.65
C ALA A 219 13.25 16.49 -15.98
N VAL A 220 13.86 15.56 -15.26
CA VAL A 220 15.22 15.08 -15.53
C VAL A 220 15.31 14.38 -16.89
N LEU A 221 14.39 13.46 -17.19
CA LEU A 221 14.34 12.76 -18.48
C LEU A 221 14.04 13.70 -19.65
N ASP A 222 13.17 14.68 -19.45
CA ASP A 222 12.84 15.70 -20.45
C ASP A 222 13.96 16.71 -20.67
N GLY A 223 14.93 16.79 -19.77
CA GLY A 223 16.06 17.71 -19.89
C GLY A 223 15.72 19.15 -19.57
N ASP A 224 14.80 19.37 -18.62
CA ASP A 224 14.37 20.71 -18.18
C ASP A 224 15.05 21.08 -16.85
N PRO A 225 16.23 21.74 -16.87
CA PRO A 225 16.95 22.09 -15.66
C PRO A 225 16.23 23.12 -14.80
N ALA A 226 15.46 24.02 -15.41
CA ALA A 226 14.72 25.06 -14.68
C ALA A 226 13.55 24.44 -13.89
N ARG A 227 12.86 23.46 -14.48
CA ARG A 227 11.83 22.68 -13.79
C ARG A 227 12.41 21.80 -12.70
N CYS A 228 13.57 21.18 -12.91
CA CYS A 228 14.26 20.41 -11.87
C CYS A 228 14.55 21.27 -10.63
N ALA A 229 15.05 22.50 -10.82
CA ALA A 229 15.34 23.41 -9.71
C ALA A 229 14.09 23.78 -8.91
N ARG A 230 12.99 24.18 -9.59
CA ARG A 230 11.72 24.51 -8.92
C ARG A 230 11.14 23.32 -8.14
N LEU A 231 11.19 22.12 -8.71
CA LEU A 231 10.69 20.90 -8.05
C LEU A 231 11.55 20.53 -6.83
N LEU A 232 12.86 20.70 -6.89
CA LEU A 232 13.74 20.47 -5.74
C LEU A 232 13.52 21.51 -4.64
N GLU A 233 13.26 22.77 -4.98
CA GLU A 233 12.87 23.81 -4.00
C GLU A 233 11.55 23.46 -3.31
N GLY A 234 10.53 23.01 -4.07
CA GLY A 234 9.27 22.51 -3.53
C GLY A 234 9.47 21.33 -2.57
N LEU A 235 10.18 20.29 -3.02
CA LEU A 235 10.51 19.13 -2.19
C LEU A 235 11.28 19.51 -0.91
N ARG A 236 12.16 20.51 -0.97
CA ARG A 236 12.89 21.02 0.21
C ARG A 236 11.94 21.74 1.16
N ALA A 237 11.06 22.61 0.65
CA ALA A 237 10.11 23.37 1.44
C ALA A 237 9.07 22.45 2.13
N GLU A 238 8.69 21.37 1.48
CA GLU A 238 7.78 20.34 2.01
C GLU A 238 8.44 19.37 2.99
N GLY A 239 9.76 19.47 3.19
CA GLY A 239 10.49 18.58 4.09
C GLY A 239 10.60 17.14 3.59
N ALA A 240 10.62 16.93 2.28
CA ALA A 240 10.74 15.60 1.70
C ALA A 240 12.01 14.90 2.19
N ALA A 241 11.89 13.61 2.51
CA ALA A 241 13.00 12.84 3.05
C ALA A 241 14.14 12.72 2.01
N PRO A 242 15.36 13.20 2.29
CA PRO A 242 16.47 13.12 1.34
C PRO A 242 16.77 11.72 0.78
N PRO A 243 16.69 10.61 1.56
CA PRO A 243 16.86 9.27 1.00
C PRO A 243 15.91 8.94 -0.16
N LEU A 244 14.70 9.48 -0.14
CA LEU A 244 13.69 9.23 -1.15
C LEU A 244 13.99 9.98 -2.46
N VAL A 245 14.40 11.26 -2.35
CA VAL A 245 14.86 12.06 -3.50
C VAL A 245 16.08 11.41 -4.15
N LEU A 246 17.04 10.96 -3.33
CA LEU A 246 18.22 10.24 -3.82
C LEU A 246 17.84 8.95 -4.55
N TRP A 247 16.95 8.14 -3.96
CA TRP A 247 16.50 6.89 -4.57
C TRP A 247 15.91 7.13 -5.96
N ALA A 248 15.08 8.16 -6.12
CA ALA A 248 14.43 8.50 -7.38
C ALA A 248 15.45 8.86 -8.47
N LEU A 249 16.36 9.80 -8.18
CA LEU A 249 17.39 10.23 -9.12
C LEU A 249 18.39 9.09 -9.44
N ALA A 250 18.76 8.30 -8.44
CA ALA A 250 19.68 7.17 -8.61
C ALA A 250 19.04 6.01 -9.40
N ASN A 251 17.72 5.80 -9.29
CA ASN A 251 17.02 4.84 -10.13
C ASN A 251 17.01 5.27 -11.59
N GLU A 252 16.66 6.53 -11.89
CA GLU A 252 16.71 7.04 -13.27
C GLU A 252 18.11 6.95 -13.86
N ALA A 253 19.14 7.36 -13.11
CA ALA A 253 20.53 7.24 -13.54
C ALA A 253 20.94 5.79 -13.82
N ARG A 254 20.51 4.83 -13.00
CA ARG A 254 20.80 3.40 -13.19
C ARG A 254 20.10 2.83 -14.43
N SER A 255 18.81 3.10 -14.59
CA SER A 255 18.06 2.65 -15.78
C SER A 255 18.67 3.21 -17.06
N LEU A 256 19.02 4.51 -17.08
CA LEU A 256 19.70 5.10 -18.23
C LEU A 256 21.09 4.47 -18.46
N ALA A 257 21.86 4.19 -17.41
CA ALA A 257 23.17 3.53 -17.52
C ALA A 257 23.06 2.11 -18.09
N THR A 258 22.09 1.31 -17.65
CA THR A 258 21.85 -0.03 -18.18
C THR A 258 21.45 0.01 -19.65
N LEU A 259 20.51 0.89 -20.01
CA LEU A 259 20.09 1.06 -21.40
C LEU A 259 21.25 1.53 -22.28
N ARG A 260 22.04 2.49 -21.80
CA ARG A 260 23.19 3.01 -22.54
C ARG A 260 24.29 1.96 -22.74
N ALA A 261 24.59 1.17 -21.71
CA ALA A 261 25.54 0.07 -21.82
C ALA A 261 25.10 -0.95 -22.89
N GLY A 262 23.82 -1.35 -22.88
CA GLY A 262 23.29 -2.24 -23.90
C GLY A 262 23.34 -1.65 -25.31
N GLN A 263 23.11 -0.34 -25.48
CA GLN A 263 23.26 0.33 -26.77
C GLN A 263 24.72 0.37 -27.23
N ASP A 264 25.66 0.66 -26.33
CA ASP A 264 27.09 0.66 -26.62
C ASP A 264 27.59 -0.76 -26.98
N GLU A 265 26.93 -1.82 -26.49
CA GLU A 265 27.13 -3.22 -26.90
C GLU A 265 26.46 -3.60 -28.24
N GLY A 266 25.77 -2.66 -28.89
CA GLY A 266 25.11 -2.86 -30.19
C GLY A 266 23.71 -3.48 -30.12
N GLN A 267 23.10 -3.59 -28.93
CA GLN A 267 21.74 -4.10 -28.79
C GLN A 267 20.69 -3.07 -29.23
N PRO A 268 19.59 -3.49 -29.88
CA PRO A 268 18.55 -2.57 -30.33
C PRO A 268 17.75 -2.00 -29.14
N LEU A 269 17.59 -0.67 -29.12
CA LEU A 269 16.89 0.06 -28.05
C LEU A 269 15.48 -0.48 -27.71
N PRO A 270 14.63 -0.89 -28.68
CA PRO A 270 13.33 -1.49 -28.35
C PRO A 270 13.41 -2.77 -27.51
N ALA A 271 14.45 -3.59 -27.71
CA ALA A 271 14.65 -4.81 -26.93
C ALA A 271 15.11 -4.48 -25.50
N LEU A 272 16.01 -3.51 -25.37
CA LEU A 272 16.51 -3.02 -24.08
C LEU A 272 15.39 -2.38 -23.24
N LEU A 273 14.54 -1.55 -23.85
CA LEU A 273 13.37 -0.96 -23.17
C LEU A 273 12.40 -2.04 -22.65
N LYS A 274 12.20 -3.11 -23.42
CA LYS A 274 11.38 -4.26 -22.99
C LYS A 274 12.03 -5.02 -21.83
N ALA A 275 13.34 -5.22 -21.86
CA ALA A 275 14.09 -5.88 -20.79
C ALA A 275 14.05 -5.08 -19.47
N GLU A 276 14.18 -3.76 -19.56
CA GLU A 276 14.03 -2.81 -18.44
C GLU A 276 12.56 -2.53 -18.06
N ARG A 277 11.61 -3.27 -18.65
CA ARG A 277 10.15 -3.17 -18.37
C ARG A 277 9.56 -1.77 -18.60
N VAL A 278 10.11 -1.02 -19.55
CA VAL A 278 9.61 0.31 -19.96
C VAL A 278 8.58 0.15 -21.09
N PHE A 279 7.30 0.06 -20.71
CA PHE A 279 6.20 -0.16 -21.67
C PHE A 279 5.46 1.11 -22.08
N ASP A 280 5.36 2.08 -21.18
CA ASP A 280 4.65 3.35 -21.42
C ASP A 280 5.29 4.18 -22.54
N GLU A 281 4.49 4.66 -23.48
CA GLU A 281 4.98 5.30 -24.71
C GLU A 281 5.59 6.68 -24.43
N ARG A 282 5.00 7.44 -23.51
CA ARG A 282 5.54 8.74 -23.08
C ARG A 282 6.90 8.56 -22.40
N ARG A 283 7.04 7.54 -21.56
CA ARG A 283 8.30 7.20 -20.88
C ARG A 283 9.36 6.72 -21.86
N LYS A 284 9.02 5.90 -22.85
CA LYS A 284 9.98 5.50 -23.91
C LYS A 284 10.54 6.72 -24.64
N GLN A 285 9.70 7.68 -25.00
CA GLN A 285 10.14 8.90 -25.68
C GLN A 285 11.07 9.73 -24.79
N ALA A 286 10.73 9.91 -23.51
CA ALA A 286 11.55 10.67 -22.56
C ALA A 286 12.91 9.99 -22.33
N VAL A 287 12.93 8.67 -22.13
CA VAL A 287 14.16 7.88 -22.02
C VAL A 287 15.02 7.96 -23.27
N THR A 288 14.40 7.88 -24.45
CA THR A 288 15.12 8.00 -25.74
C THR A 288 15.79 9.37 -25.87
N ARG A 289 15.09 10.46 -25.52
CA ARG A 289 15.66 11.82 -25.49
C ARG A 289 16.81 11.92 -24.49
N ALA A 290 16.67 11.32 -23.31
CA ALA A 290 17.72 11.30 -22.29
C ALA A 290 18.97 10.55 -22.78
N LEU A 291 18.82 9.38 -23.39
CA LEU A 291 19.93 8.57 -23.94
C LEU A 291 20.65 9.25 -25.12
N ALA A 292 19.95 10.12 -25.86
CA ALA A 292 20.56 10.92 -26.92
C ALA A 292 21.52 11.99 -26.38
N ARG A 293 21.31 12.49 -25.16
CA ARG A 293 22.17 13.50 -24.50
C ARG A 293 23.20 12.90 -23.56
N LEU A 294 22.88 11.77 -22.93
CA LEU A 294 23.68 11.19 -21.86
C LEU A 294 24.49 9.99 -22.36
N GLY A 295 25.81 10.16 -22.42
CA GLY A 295 26.76 9.08 -22.69
C GLY A 295 27.17 8.31 -21.44
N SER A 296 27.78 7.13 -21.64
CA SER A 296 28.28 6.26 -20.56
C SER A 296 29.19 6.97 -19.53
N PRO A 297 30.13 7.86 -19.92
CA PRO A 297 30.94 8.60 -18.95
C PRO A 297 30.11 9.52 -18.05
N ALA A 298 29.10 10.21 -18.60
CA ALA A 298 28.23 11.10 -17.84
C ALA A 298 27.38 10.33 -16.84
N LEU A 299 26.77 9.21 -17.28
CA LEU A 299 25.96 8.35 -16.42
C LEU A 299 26.77 7.73 -15.28
N ARG A 300 28.01 7.30 -15.56
CA ARG A 300 28.94 6.84 -14.52
C ARG A 300 29.26 7.92 -13.50
N ALA A 301 29.52 9.15 -13.96
CA ALA A 301 29.78 10.29 -13.07
C ALA A 301 28.56 10.61 -12.19
N THR A 302 27.34 10.55 -12.75
CA THR A 302 26.09 10.73 -12.01
C THR A 302 25.92 9.66 -10.93
N LEU A 303 26.19 8.39 -11.23
CA LEU A 303 26.09 7.31 -10.23
C LEU A 303 27.09 7.48 -9.08
N LEU A 304 28.32 7.89 -9.37
CA LEU A 304 29.33 8.20 -8.34
C LEU A 304 28.91 9.40 -7.48
N HIS A 305 28.27 10.40 -8.09
CA HIS A 305 27.74 11.56 -7.39
C HIS A 305 26.57 11.17 -6.48
N ALA A 306 25.62 10.35 -6.96
CA ALA A 306 24.57 9.79 -6.12
C ALA A 306 25.13 9.00 -4.91
N ALA A 307 26.19 8.22 -5.10
CA ALA A 307 26.87 7.52 -4.00
C ALA A 307 27.60 8.48 -3.03
N ARG A 308 28.01 9.67 -3.48
CA ARG A 308 28.52 10.72 -2.59
C ARG A 308 27.38 11.33 -1.75
N ILE A 309 26.22 11.59 -2.36
CA ILE A 309 25.04 12.10 -1.65
C ILE A 309 24.56 11.11 -0.60
N ASP A 310 24.53 9.80 -0.90
CA ASP A 310 24.23 8.75 0.09
C ASP A 310 25.12 8.85 1.34
N ARG A 311 26.43 9.06 1.13
CA ARG A 311 27.39 9.24 2.23
C ARG A 311 27.13 10.54 3.00
N MET A 312 26.70 11.61 2.36
CA MET A 312 26.31 12.86 3.04
C MET A 312 25.05 12.67 3.89
N ILE A 313 24.02 12.01 3.35
CA ILE A 313 22.79 11.67 4.08
C ILE A 313 23.10 10.83 5.33
N LYS A 314 24.07 9.92 5.23
CA LYS A 314 24.54 9.08 6.35
C LYS A 314 25.51 9.79 7.31
N GLY A 315 25.81 11.07 7.08
CA GLY A 315 26.74 11.86 7.91
C GLY A 315 28.21 11.46 7.78
N LEU A 316 28.57 10.70 6.74
CA LEU A 316 29.94 10.22 6.50
C LEU A 316 30.81 11.24 5.75
N VAL A 317 30.18 12.22 5.09
CA VAL A 317 30.83 13.28 4.31
C VAL A 317 30.08 14.59 4.56
N PRO A 318 30.77 15.73 4.77
CA PRO A 318 30.11 17.03 4.91
C PRO A 318 29.59 17.57 3.57
N GLY A 319 28.48 18.32 3.61
CA GLY A 319 27.91 19.03 2.44
C GLY A 319 26.43 19.38 2.64
N ASP A 320 25.89 20.25 1.79
CA ASP A 320 24.43 20.47 1.69
C ASP A 320 23.84 19.47 0.68
N VAL A 321 22.99 18.58 1.19
CA VAL A 321 22.37 17.50 0.41
C VAL A 321 21.45 18.04 -0.70
N TRP A 322 20.77 19.16 -0.46
CA TRP A 322 19.84 19.75 -1.42
C TRP A 322 20.56 20.46 -2.56
N ASP A 323 21.67 21.14 -2.26
CA ASP A 323 22.54 21.71 -3.29
C ASP A 323 23.12 20.58 -4.17
N GLU A 324 23.51 19.47 -3.56
CA GLU A 324 24.05 18.32 -4.31
C GLU A 324 22.96 17.60 -5.12
N PHE A 325 21.71 17.55 -4.67
CA PHE A 325 20.58 17.10 -5.51
C PHE A 325 20.39 17.99 -6.73
N LEU A 326 20.46 19.32 -6.55
CA LEU A 326 20.39 20.24 -7.68
C LEU A 326 21.52 19.96 -8.68
N GLN A 327 22.76 19.81 -8.20
CA GLN A 327 23.89 19.47 -9.08
C GLN A 327 23.71 18.13 -9.79
N LEU A 328 23.18 17.11 -9.09
CA LEU A 328 22.90 15.80 -9.68
C LEU A 328 21.82 15.86 -10.76
N SER A 329 20.70 16.54 -10.47
CA SER A 329 19.61 16.76 -11.42
C SER A 329 20.06 17.56 -12.63
N LEU A 330 20.89 18.59 -12.45
CA LEU A 330 21.46 19.36 -13.56
C LEU A 330 22.38 18.51 -14.44
N ARG A 331 23.17 17.59 -13.90
CA ARG A 331 24.00 16.66 -14.68
C ARG A 331 23.18 15.69 -15.53
N LEU A 332 22.01 15.28 -15.04
CA LEU A 332 21.10 14.45 -15.81
C LEU A 332 20.26 15.28 -16.81
N ALA A 333 19.93 16.52 -16.45
CA ALA A 333 19.07 17.40 -17.23
C ALA A 333 19.81 18.29 -18.22
N ARG A 334 21.15 18.40 -18.18
CA ARG A 334 21.97 19.14 -19.15
C ARG A 334 23.05 18.21 -19.67
N HIS A 335 23.17 18.08 -20.99
CA HIS A 335 24.43 17.85 -21.69
C HIS A 335 24.25 18.06 -23.19
#